data_AF-A0A3C1WN81-F1
#
_entry.id   AF-A0A3C1WN81-F1
#
_cell.length_a   1.000
_cell.length_b   1.000
_cell.length_c   1.000
_cell.angle_alpha   90.00
_cell.angle_beta   90.00
_cell.angle_gamma   90.00
#
_symmetry.space_group_name_H-M   'P 1'
#
loop_
_entity.id
_entity.type
_entity.pdbx_description
1 polymer ?
#
loop_
_entity_poly.entity_id
_entity_poly.type
_entity_poly.pdbx_seq_one_letter_code
_entity_poly.pdbx_strand_id
1 'polypeptide(L)'
;MALVTENKIEIHTKGRINKFVIMENAAVFSKKQSLWALIPFISLTLIIFSSITLYFRYIRTDSANYGAINVYNQQLSSLRDMSQSGINIQRFSNNLLVYWGDSTEINWNQKKISDCRTQFSESINKYSLLDTSSSSIKDSLLALGNYFLYTNQTYLQKIAAKDSSNAYLYRIQVSRPIIEKFLTLNQTYSNTLSSQIATISSSNRSVYSHYEFWLLVAGILPFIVIYLIVAKSFLEIIIWEIIF
;
A
#
# COMPACT_ATOMS: atom_id res chain seq x y z
N MET A 1 -64.82 -29.88 42.36
CA MET A 1 -65.09 -29.86 40.91
C MET A 1 -64.57 -28.53 40.39
N ALA A 2 -63.48 -28.55 39.61
CA ALA A 2 -62.83 -27.34 39.12
C ALA A 2 -63.18 -27.16 37.63
N LEU A 3 -63.78 -26.03 37.29
CA LEU A 3 -64.03 -25.62 35.91
C LEU A 3 -62.86 -24.73 35.49
N VAL A 4 -62.14 -25.11 34.43
CA VAL A 4 -61.06 -24.30 33.86
C VAL A 4 -61.63 -23.60 32.63
N THR A 5 -61.76 -22.28 32.71
CA THR A 5 -61.88 -21.39 31.55
C THR A 5 -60.71 -20.43 31.60
N GLU A 6 -60.13 -20.15 30.44
CA GLU A 6 -58.85 -19.45 30.26
C GLU A 6 -58.60 -18.31 31.27
N ASN A 7 -57.46 -18.42 31.96
CA ASN A 7 -56.84 -17.43 32.85
C ASN A 7 -57.52 -17.10 34.19
N LYS A 8 -58.35 -17.97 34.77
CA LYS A 8 -58.64 -17.93 36.22
C LYS A 8 -58.81 -19.32 36.81
N ILE A 9 -58.08 -19.60 37.90
CA ILE A 9 -58.34 -20.75 38.77
C ILE A 9 -59.16 -20.23 39.96
N GLU A 10 -60.46 -20.50 39.96
CA GLU A 10 -61.33 -20.27 41.12
C GLU A 10 -61.46 -21.54 41.95
N ILE A 11 -60.86 -21.53 43.15
CA ILE A 11 -60.97 -22.64 44.11
C ILE A 11 -62.12 -22.33 45.07
N HIS A 12 -63.24 -23.03 44.90
CA HIS A 12 -64.36 -22.98 45.84
C HIS A 12 -64.10 -23.90 47.04
N THR A 13 -63.53 -23.36 48.10
CA THR A 13 -63.62 -23.94 49.45
C THR A 13 -64.66 -23.19 50.26
N LYS A 14 -65.58 -23.95 50.90
CA LYS A 14 -66.71 -23.48 51.70
C LYS A 14 -66.45 -22.13 52.38
N GLY A 15 -67.03 -21.05 51.84
CA GLY A 15 -67.37 -19.84 52.58
C GLY A 15 -66.47 -18.60 52.47
N ARG A 16 -65.31 -18.60 51.78
CA ARG A 16 -64.54 -17.36 51.52
C ARG A 16 -63.83 -17.39 50.18
N ILE A 17 -64.12 -16.40 49.32
CA ILE A 17 -63.40 -16.15 48.07
C ILE A 17 -62.16 -15.32 48.43
N ASN A 18 -61.01 -15.96 48.59
CA ASN A 18 -59.74 -15.25 48.60
C ASN A 18 -59.22 -15.14 47.17
N LYS A 19 -59.39 -13.97 46.55
CA LYS A 19 -58.76 -13.62 45.27
C LYS A 19 -57.25 -13.43 45.51
N PHE A 20 -56.45 -14.45 45.23
CA PHE A 20 -55.01 -14.29 45.09
C PHE A 20 -54.72 -13.76 43.69
N VAL A 21 -54.45 -12.45 43.61
CA VAL A 21 -53.85 -11.85 42.41
C VAL A 21 -52.38 -12.22 42.43
N ILE A 22 -51.99 -13.17 41.58
CA ILE A 22 -50.58 -13.38 41.27
C ILE A 22 -50.16 -12.16 40.44
N MET A 23 -49.48 -11.19 41.07
CA MET A 23 -48.73 -10.17 40.34
C MET A 23 -47.54 -10.87 39.69
N GLU A 24 -47.70 -11.28 38.43
CA GLU A 24 -46.57 -11.56 37.55
C GLU A 24 -45.83 -10.25 37.27
N ASN A 25 -44.96 -9.83 38.19
CA ASN A 25 -43.95 -8.80 37.91
C ASN A 25 -42.75 -9.44 37.17
N ALA A 26 -43.02 -10.18 36.10
CA ALA A 26 -42.05 -10.29 35.03
C ALA A 26 -42.24 -9.03 34.19
N ALA A 27 -41.32 -8.08 34.28
CA ALA A 27 -41.33 -6.88 33.43
C ALA A 27 -41.11 -7.32 31.97
N VAL A 28 -42.18 -7.78 31.33
CA VAL A 28 -42.23 -8.09 29.91
C VAL A 28 -42.23 -6.74 29.20
N PHE A 29 -41.08 -6.33 28.67
CA PHE A 29 -41.00 -5.20 27.76
C PHE A 29 -42.08 -5.35 26.67
N SER A 30 -42.86 -4.30 26.44
CA SER A 30 -43.86 -4.32 25.35
C SER A 30 -43.18 -4.66 24.01
N LYS A 31 -43.88 -5.31 23.07
CA LYS A 31 -43.31 -5.67 21.74
C LYS A 31 -42.55 -4.51 21.09
N LYS A 32 -43.06 -3.27 21.22
CA LYS A 32 -42.38 -2.04 20.76
C LYS A 32 -41.08 -1.77 21.52
N GLN A 33 -41.05 -1.83 22.85
CA GLN A 33 -39.84 -1.64 23.64
C GLN A 33 -38.77 -2.72 23.39
N SER A 34 -39.16 -3.96 23.12
CA SER A 34 -38.21 -5.02 22.75
C SER A 34 -37.52 -4.78 21.40
N LEU A 35 -38.24 -4.18 20.44
CA LEU A 35 -37.68 -3.75 19.13
C LEU A 35 -36.67 -2.62 19.30
N TRP A 36 -36.93 -1.67 20.20
CA TRP A 36 -35.98 -0.59 20.51
C TRP A 36 -34.74 -1.08 21.24
N ALA A 37 -34.87 -2.08 22.12
CA ALA A 37 -33.73 -2.73 22.78
C ALA A 37 -32.86 -3.52 21.79
N LEU A 38 -33.42 -4.00 20.68
CA LEU A 38 -32.71 -4.72 19.62
C LEU A 38 -31.78 -3.84 18.78
N ILE A 39 -32.08 -2.55 18.64
CA ILE A 39 -31.28 -1.61 17.83
C ILE A 39 -29.82 -1.51 18.30
N PRO A 40 -29.50 -1.29 19.60
CA PRO A 40 -28.11 -1.27 20.05
C PRO A 40 -27.38 -2.61 19.85
N PHE A 41 -28.08 -3.77 19.93
CA PHE A 41 -27.48 -5.07 19.63
C PHE A 41 -27.17 -5.24 18.13
N ILE A 42 -28.06 -4.78 17.24
CA ILE A 42 -27.83 -4.79 15.80
C ILE A 42 -26.66 -3.86 15.44
N SER A 43 -26.61 -2.65 16.02
CA SER A 43 -25.49 -1.72 15.85
C SER A 43 -24.16 -2.31 16.31
N LEU A 44 -24.13 -2.99 17.47
CA LEU A 44 -22.93 -3.64 17.98
C LEU A 44 -22.47 -4.78 17.05
N THR A 45 -23.40 -5.57 16.53
CA THR A 45 -23.10 -6.66 15.60
C THR A 45 -22.54 -6.13 14.28
N LEU A 46 -23.09 -5.03 13.75
CA LEU A 46 -22.58 -4.32 12.58
C LEU A 46 -21.18 -3.76 12.79
N ILE A 47 -20.89 -3.20 13.97
CA ILE A 47 -19.55 -2.72 14.34
C ILE A 47 -18.56 -3.89 14.32
N ILE A 48 -18.88 -5.00 15.00
CA ILE A 48 -18.00 -6.17 15.07
C ILE A 48 -17.72 -6.73 13.67
N PHE A 49 -18.75 -6.92 12.84
CA PHE A 49 -18.58 -7.45 11.49
C PHE A 49 -17.79 -6.51 10.57
N SER A 50 -18.00 -5.20 10.71
CA SER A 50 -17.25 -4.17 9.97
C SER A 50 -15.79 -4.12 10.40
N SER A 51 -15.50 -4.23 11.70
CA SER A 51 -14.14 -4.29 12.24
C SER A 51 -13.39 -5.55 11.81
N ILE A 52 -14.05 -6.71 11.79
CA ILE A 52 -13.46 -7.97 11.29
C ILE A 52 -13.17 -7.86 9.78
N THR A 53 -14.13 -7.37 9.00
CA THR A 53 -13.96 -7.20 7.55
C THR A 53 -12.84 -6.22 7.23
N LEU A 54 -12.72 -5.13 8.00
CA LEU A 54 -11.59 -4.22 7.85
C LEU A 54 -10.29 -4.89 8.23
N TYR A 55 -10.22 -5.59 9.36
CA TYR A 55 -9.00 -6.26 9.80
C TYR A 55 -8.44 -7.18 8.71
N PHE A 56 -9.31 -7.95 8.04
CA PHE A 56 -8.91 -8.77 6.91
C PHE A 56 -8.52 -7.96 5.66
N ARG A 57 -9.22 -6.87 5.36
CA ARG A 57 -8.81 -5.95 4.27
C ARG A 57 -7.45 -5.31 4.56
N TYR A 58 -7.21 -4.86 5.78
CA TYR A 58 -5.95 -4.30 6.25
C TYR A 58 -4.82 -5.28 6.03
N ILE A 59 -4.91 -6.50 6.59
CA ILE A 59 -3.83 -7.49 6.47
C ILE A 59 -3.52 -7.79 5.00
N ARG A 60 -4.55 -7.96 4.18
CA ARG A 60 -4.38 -8.31 2.76
C ARG A 60 -3.80 -7.15 1.95
N THR A 61 -4.29 -5.93 2.16
CA THR A 61 -3.83 -4.73 1.45
C THR A 61 -2.42 -4.35 1.88
N ASP A 62 -2.14 -4.42 3.18
CA ASP A 62 -0.84 -4.07 3.75
C ASP A 62 0.24 -5.06 3.29
N SER A 63 -0.04 -6.37 3.38
CA SER A 63 0.83 -7.43 2.85
C SER A 63 1.17 -7.24 1.36
N ALA A 64 0.16 -6.98 0.52
CA ALA A 64 0.36 -6.79 -0.92
C ALA A 64 1.17 -5.52 -1.23
N ASN A 65 0.87 -4.42 -0.52
CA ASN A 65 1.51 -3.14 -0.72
C ASN A 65 2.96 -3.12 -0.22
N TYR A 66 3.25 -3.73 0.93
CA TYR A 66 4.62 -3.94 1.40
C TYR A 66 5.43 -4.78 0.42
N GLY A 67 4.84 -5.85 -0.13
CA GLY A 67 5.48 -6.66 -1.18
C GLY A 67 5.85 -5.84 -2.41
N ALA A 68 4.90 -5.04 -2.93
CA ALA A 68 5.12 -4.18 -4.09
C ALA A 68 6.17 -3.08 -3.84
N ILE A 69 6.12 -2.40 -2.69
CA ILE A 69 7.10 -1.36 -2.32
C ILE A 69 8.50 -1.96 -2.21
N ASN A 70 8.64 -3.16 -1.63
CA ASN A 70 9.94 -3.81 -1.53
C ASN A 70 10.53 -4.14 -2.91
N VAL A 71 9.71 -4.65 -3.83
CA VAL A 71 10.12 -4.91 -5.22
C VAL A 71 10.57 -3.62 -5.90
N TYR A 72 9.80 -2.53 -5.81
CA TYR A 72 10.18 -1.25 -6.40
C TYR A 72 11.45 -0.65 -5.76
N ASN A 73 11.64 -0.80 -4.45
CA ASN A 73 12.88 -0.37 -3.78
C ASN A 73 14.11 -1.16 -4.26
N GLN A 74 13.98 -2.47 -4.45
CA GLN A 74 15.06 -3.29 -5.02
C GLN A 74 15.41 -2.88 -6.45
N GLN A 75 14.39 -2.56 -7.26
CA GLN A 75 14.59 -2.02 -8.61
C GLN A 75 15.30 -0.67 -8.57
N LEU A 76 14.85 0.28 -7.74
CA LEU A 76 15.50 1.58 -7.55
C LEU A 76 16.95 1.47 -7.10
N SER A 77 17.25 0.57 -6.16
CA SER A 77 18.63 0.34 -5.73
C SER A 77 19.49 -0.17 -6.88
N SER A 78 19.00 -1.14 -7.65
CA SER A 78 19.74 -1.69 -8.80
C SER A 78 19.96 -0.64 -9.89
N LEU A 79 18.96 0.19 -10.16
CA LEU A 79 19.03 1.31 -11.10
C LEU A 79 20.08 2.35 -10.70
N ARG A 80 20.15 2.68 -9.41
CA ARG A 80 21.18 3.56 -8.84
C ARG A 80 22.58 2.95 -8.98
N ASP A 81 22.73 1.67 -8.63
CA ASP A 81 24.03 0.99 -8.67
C ASP A 81 24.56 0.87 -10.11
N MET A 82 23.67 0.59 -11.07
CA MET A 82 23.98 0.66 -12.50
C MET A 82 24.40 2.07 -12.93
N SER A 83 23.64 3.11 -12.58
CA SER A 83 23.98 4.50 -12.94
C SER A 83 25.35 4.91 -12.40
N GLN A 84 25.61 4.64 -11.11
CA GLN A 84 26.88 4.98 -10.47
C GLN A 84 28.06 4.28 -11.14
N SER A 85 27.93 2.98 -11.40
CA SER A 85 28.97 2.18 -12.06
C SER A 85 29.19 2.65 -13.49
N GLY A 86 28.12 2.99 -14.22
CA GLY A 86 28.20 3.52 -15.60
C GLY A 86 28.93 4.86 -15.67
N ILE A 87 28.62 5.79 -14.76
CA ILE A 87 29.30 7.09 -14.65
C ILE A 87 30.79 6.88 -14.33
N ASN A 88 31.11 5.98 -13.41
CA ASN A 88 32.51 5.69 -13.05
C ASN A 88 33.28 5.08 -14.23
N ILE A 89 32.69 4.13 -14.96
CA ILE A 89 33.27 3.58 -16.20
C ILE A 89 33.60 4.71 -17.16
N GLN A 90 32.66 5.63 -17.41
CA GLN A 90 32.87 6.76 -18.30
C GLN A 90 33.99 7.68 -17.79
N ARG A 91 34.00 8.00 -16.50
CA ARG A 91 35.02 8.87 -15.89
C ARG A 91 36.42 8.29 -16.05
N PHE A 92 36.63 7.04 -15.63
CA PHE A 92 37.95 6.41 -15.75
C PHE A 92 38.34 6.17 -17.20
N SER A 93 37.38 5.88 -18.08
CA SER A 93 37.61 5.82 -19.53
C SER A 93 38.12 7.15 -20.08
N ASN A 94 37.57 8.28 -19.62
CA ASN A 94 38.06 9.61 -20.03
C ASN A 94 39.48 9.88 -19.55
N ASN A 95 39.83 9.44 -18.34
CA ASN A 95 41.18 9.59 -17.80
C ASN A 95 42.24 8.87 -18.66
N LEU A 96 41.88 7.74 -19.28
CA LEU A 96 42.80 7.03 -20.19
C LEU A 96 43.21 7.85 -21.42
N LEU A 97 42.41 8.84 -21.83
CA LEU A 97 42.81 9.77 -22.91
C LEU A 97 43.79 10.82 -22.42
N VAL A 98 43.69 11.22 -21.14
CA VAL A 98 44.52 12.27 -20.55
C VAL A 98 45.90 11.72 -20.21
N TYR A 99 45.97 10.53 -19.61
CA TYR A 99 47.21 9.92 -19.11
C TYR A 99 47.91 9.01 -20.12
N TRP A 100 47.68 9.21 -21.42
CA TRP A 100 48.14 8.32 -22.50
C TRP A 100 49.66 8.00 -22.50
N GLY A 101 50.48 8.80 -21.83
CA GLY A 101 51.92 8.59 -21.69
C GLY A 101 52.40 8.06 -20.33
N ASP A 102 51.52 7.93 -19.33
CA ASP A 102 51.88 7.48 -17.97
C ASP A 102 51.35 6.05 -17.73
N SER A 103 52.28 5.08 -17.73
CA SER A 103 51.94 3.66 -17.60
C SER A 103 51.32 3.31 -16.24
N THR A 104 51.63 4.04 -15.18
CA THR A 104 51.10 3.76 -13.84
C THR A 104 49.64 4.19 -13.74
N GLU A 105 49.36 5.41 -14.19
CA GLU A 105 47.99 5.96 -14.23
C GLU A 105 47.10 5.17 -15.19
N ILE A 106 47.62 4.77 -16.37
CA ILE A 106 46.89 3.91 -17.31
C ILE A 106 46.48 2.60 -16.64
N ASN A 107 47.41 1.89 -16.01
CA ASN A 107 47.13 0.60 -15.37
C ASN A 107 46.12 0.73 -14.24
N TRP A 108 46.23 1.80 -13.43
CA TRP A 108 45.27 2.07 -12.36
C TRP A 108 43.85 2.33 -12.91
N ASN A 109 43.73 3.20 -13.91
CA ASN A 109 42.44 3.51 -14.53
C ASN A 109 41.84 2.28 -15.24
N GLN A 110 42.64 1.47 -15.92
CA GLN A 110 42.18 0.21 -16.54
C GLN A 110 41.62 -0.76 -15.50
N LYS A 111 42.31 -0.93 -14.36
CA LYS A 111 41.81 -1.75 -13.25
C LYS A 111 40.48 -1.23 -12.73
N LYS A 112 40.37 0.08 -12.46
CA LYS A 112 39.13 0.70 -11.98
C LYS A 112 37.97 0.54 -12.96
N ILE A 113 38.23 0.67 -14.26
CA ILE A 113 37.22 0.40 -15.29
C ILE A 113 36.76 -1.05 -15.22
N SER A 114 37.68 -2.01 -15.09
CA SER A 114 37.32 -3.43 -14.99
C SER A 114 36.48 -3.73 -13.75
N ASP A 115 36.84 -3.17 -12.61
CA ASP A 115 36.09 -3.32 -11.36
C ASP A 115 34.66 -2.78 -11.53
N CYS A 116 34.52 -1.56 -12.05
CA CYS A 116 33.21 -0.93 -12.27
C CYS A 116 32.38 -1.66 -13.33
N ARG A 117 33.00 -2.23 -14.38
CA ARG A 117 32.29 -3.05 -15.38
C ARG A 117 31.73 -4.33 -14.77
N THR A 118 32.49 -4.97 -13.88
CA THR A 118 32.03 -6.16 -13.16
C THR A 118 30.80 -5.81 -12.33
N GLN A 119 30.88 -4.74 -11.52
CA GLN A 119 29.77 -4.25 -10.71
C GLN A 119 28.54 -3.85 -11.55
N PHE A 120 28.76 -3.19 -12.69
CA PHE A 120 27.69 -2.81 -13.61
C PHE A 120 27.00 -4.06 -14.20
N SER A 121 27.77 -5.05 -14.64
CA SER A 121 27.24 -6.31 -15.18
C SER A 121 26.47 -7.10 -14.12
N GLU A 122 26.98 -7.17 -12.90
CA GLU A 122 26.26 -7.79 -11.78
C GLU A 122 24.95 -7.07 -11.48
N SER A 123 24.95 -5.73 -11.54
CA SER A 123 23.75 -4.93 -11.31
C SER A 123 22.71 -5.14 -12.43
N ILE A 124 23.14 -5.25 -13.69
CA ILE A 124 22.28 -5.64 -14.82
C ILE A 124 21.67 -7.02 -14.58
N ASN A 125 22.48 -8.00 -14.16
CA ASN A 125 22.01 -9.36 -13.92
C ASN A 125 21.04 -9.43 -12.73
N LYS A 126 21.31 -8.71 -11.65
CA LYS A 126 20.37 -8.60 -10.53
C LYS A 126 19.05 -7.99 -10.99
N TYR A 127 19.13 -6.90 -11.76
CA TYR A 127 17.96 -6.22 -12.28
C TYR A 127 17.15 -7.07 -13.28
N SER A 128 17.80 -7.92 -14.08
CA SER A 128 17.12 -8.82 -15.00
C SER A 128 16.33 -9.92 -14.29
N LEU A 129 16.75 -10.32 -13.10
CA LEU A 129 16.08 -11.32 -12.27
C LEU A 129 14.91 -10.75 -11.45
N LEU A 130 14.76 -9.42 -11.36
CA LEU A 130 13.64 -8.81 -10.65
C LEU A 130 12.35 -8.97 -11.47
N ASP A 131 11.30 -9.46 -10.81
CA ASP A 131 9.98 -9.58 -11.41
C ASP A 131 9.35 -8.18 -11.51
N THR A 132 9.07 -7.74 -12.74
CA THR A 132 8.59 -6.39 -13.04
C THR A 132 7.27 -6.46 -13.78
N SER A 133 6.29 -5.64 -13.39
CA SER A 133 5.03 -5.49 -14.11
C SER A 133 5.17 -4.79 -15.48
N SER A 134 6.31 -4.15 -15.79
CA SER A 134 6.57 -3.44 -17.04
C SER A 134 7.75 -4.04 -17.82
N SER A 135 7.50 -5.07 -18.64
CA SER A 135 8.54 -5.77 -19.42
C SER A 135 9.27 -4.84 -20.42
N SER A 136 8.57 -3.95 -21.11
CA SER A 136 9.15 -3.16 -22.22
C SER A 136 10.24 -2.16 -21.81
N ILE A 137 10.06 -1.46 -20.68
CA ILE A 137 11.06 -0.49 -20.19
C ILE A 137 12.26 -1.23 -19.59
N LYS A 138 12.02 -2.34 -18.88
CA LYS A 138 13.06 -3.23 -18.37
C LYS A 138 13.94 -3.74 -19.52
N ASP A 139 13.34 -4.29 -20.55
CA ASP A 139 14.07 -4.84 -21.71
C ASP A 139 14.87 -3.76 -22.43
N SER A 140 14.30 -2.56 -22.57
CA SER A 140 15.00 -1.41 -23.16
C SER A 140 16.23 -0.98 -22.34
N LEU A 141 16.10 -0.95 -21.01
CA LEU A 141 17.21 -0.63 -20.10
C LEU A 141 18.31 -1.70 -20.14
N LEU A 142 17.92 -2.98 -20.12
CA LEU A 142 18.85 -4.10 -20.21
C LEU A 142 19.61 -4.09 -21.55
N ALA A 143 18.90 -3.88 -22.66
CA ALA A 143 19.50 -3.79 -23.98
C ALA A 143 20.48 -2.62 -24.09
N LEU A 144 20.09 -1.43 -23.63
CA LEU A 144 20.98 -0.25 -23.62
C LEU A 144 22.17 -0.43 -22.69
N GLY A 145 21.99 -1.03 -21.53
CA GLY A 145 23.07 -1.30 -20.57
C GLY A 145 24.10 -2.29 -21.14
N ASN A 146 23.65 -3.39 -21.74
CA ASN A 146 24.52 -4.35 -22.41
C ASN A 146 25.24 -3.71 -23.62
N TYR A 147 24.53 -2.88 -24.39
CA TYR A 147 25.13 -2.16 -25.50
C TYR A 147 26.19 -1.16 -25.02
N PHE A 148 25.96 -0.47 -23.90
CA PHE A 148 26.95 0.39 -23.27
C PHE A 148 28.22 -0.38 -22.89
N LEU A 149 28.10 -1.56 -22.24
CA LEU A 149 29.24 -2.41 -21.90
C LEU A 149 30.05 -2.82 -23.15
N TYR A 150 29.36 -3.21 -24.21
CA TYR A 150 29.97 -3.56 -25.50
C TYR A 150 30.73 -2.38 -26.11
N THR A 151 30.12 -1.21 -26.12
CA THR A 151 30.71 0.01 -26.67
C THR A 151 31.94 0.43 -25.87
N ASN A 152 31.87 0.32 -24.54
CA ASN A 152 33.01 0.61 -23.67
C ASN A 152 34.17 -0.37 -23.91
N GLN A 153 33.89 -1.67 -24.07
CA GLN A 153 34.92 -2.65 -24.43
C GLN A 153 35.61 -2.29 -25.75
N THR A 154 34.84 -1.91 -26.77
CA THR A 154 35.36 -1.52 -28.09
C THR A 154 36.25 -0.27 -27.97
N TYR A 155 35.84 0.69 -27.15
CA TYR A 155 36.64 1.88 -26.86
C TYR A 155 37.99 1.53 -26.21
N LEU A 156 38.00 0.67 -25.20
CA LEU A 156 39.22 0.23 -24.54
C LEU A 156 40.18 -0.49 -25.50
N GLN A 157 39.65 -1.27 -26.44
CA GLN A 157 40.45 -1.91 -27.49
C GLN A 157 41.11 -0.88 -28.42
N LYS A 158 40.40 0.20 -28.80
CA LYS A 158 40.97 1.29 -29.61
C LYS A 158 42.11 2.01 -28.86
N ILE A 159 41.95 2.23 -27.56
CA ILE A 159 43.01 2.78 -26.70
C ILE A 159 44.23 1.85 -26.68
N ALA A 160 44.01 0.55 -26.43
CA ALA A 160 45.09 -0.44 -26.37
C ALA A 160 45.87 -0.55 -27.69
N ALA A 161 45.20 -0.37 -28.84
CA ALA A 161 45.81 -0.35 -30.17
C ALA A 161 46.66 0.91 -30.46
N LYS A 162 46.81 1.81 -29.48
CA LYS A 162 47.49 3.11 -29.59
C LYS A 162 46.90 4.06 -30.64
N ASP A 163 45.61 3.92 -30.96
CA ASP A 163 44.89 4.76 -31.93
C ASP A 163 44.10 5.87 -31.21
N SER A 164 44.82 6.84 -30.67
CA SER A 164 44.25 7.89 -29.79
C SER A 164 43.24 8.80 -30.49
N SER A 165 43.47 9.13 -31.77
CA SER A 165 42.58 9.97 -32.57
C SER A 165 41.22 9.29 -32.80
N ASN A 166 41.23 8.01 -33.23
CA ASN A 166 39.98 7.28 -33.43
C ASN A 166 39.32 6.87 -32.11
N ALA A 167 40.07 6.66 -31.03
CA ALA A 167 39.50 6.44 -29.70
C ALA A 167 38.74 7.68 -29.20
N TYR A 168 39.31 8.87 -29.38
CA TYR A 168 38.65 10.14 -29.02
C TYR A 168 37.36 10.37 -29.81
N LEU A 169 37.41 10.20 -31.14
CA LEU A 169 36.23 10.33 -31.99
C LEU A 169 35.15 9.30 -31.64
N TYR A 170 35.53 8.03 -31.47
CA TYR A 170 34.61 6.95 -31.09
C TYR A 170 33.92 7.23 -29.75
N ARG A 171 34.66 7.77 -28.76
CA ARG A 171 34.08 8.19 -27.48
C ARG A 171 32.98 9.23 -27.70
N ILE A 172 33.27 10.30 -28.43
CA ILE A 172 32.35 11.44 -28.60
C ILE A 172 31.13 11.05 -29.43
N GLN A 173 31.33 10.29 -30.50
CA GLN A 173 30.28 9.99 -31.47
C GLN A 173 29.45 8.75 -31.09
N VAL A 174 30.02 7.82 -30.31
CA VAL A 174 29.37 6.52 -30.03
C VAL A 174 29.16 6.31 -28.54
N SER A 175 30.23 6.24 -27.73
CA SER A 175 30.10 5.84 -26.33
C SER A 175 29.37 6.88 -25.47
N ARG A 176 29.62 8.17 -25.67
CA ARG A 176 29.03 9.27 -24.88
C ARG A 176 27.52 9.42 -25.10
N PRO A 177 26.99 9.45 -26.34
CA PRO A 177 25.55 9.50 -26.56
C PRO A 177 24.81 8.30 -25.96
N ILE A 178 25.41 7.09 -26.01
CA ILE A 178 24.79 5.88 -25.45
C ILE A 178 24.65 5.97 -23.93
N ILE A 179 25.70 6.42 -23.22
CA ILE A 179 25.63 6.57 -21.76
C ILE A 179 24.67 7.69 -21.36
N GLU A 180 24.62 8.81 -22.08
CA GLU A 180 23.66 9.89 -21.83
C GLU A 180 22.21 9.38 -22.00
N LYS A 181 21.95 8.60 -23.06
CA LYS A 181 20.65 7.96 -23.29
C LYS A 181 20.30 6.95 -22.19
N PHE A 182 21.26 6.12 -21.79
CA PHE A 182 21.09 5.16 -20.70
C PHE A 182 20.73 5.86 -19.38
N LEU A 183 21.49 6.89 -19.00
CA LEU A 183 21.24 7.66 -17.77
C LEU A 183 19.90 8.38 -17.80
N THR A 184 19.51 8.95 -18.93
CA THR A 184 18.21 9.61 -19.10
C THR A 184 17.05 8.63 -18.94
N LEU A 185 17.13 7.46 -19.59
CA LEU A 185 16.11 6.42 -19.47
C LEU A 185 16.03 5.88 -18.03
N ASN A 186 17.18 5.67 -17.39
CA ASN A 186 17.26 5.20 -16.01
C ASN A 186 16.63 6.21 -15.03
N GLN A 187 16.93 7.51 -15.19
CA GLN A 187 16.31 8.57 -14.40
C GLN A 187 14.78 8.63 -14.60
N THR A 188 14.33 8.51 -15.85
CA THR A 188 12.90 8.53 -16.18
C THR A 188 12.17 7.39 -15.48
N TYR A 189 12.73 6.18 -15.56
CA TYR A 189 12.14 5.00 -14.93
C TYR A 189 12.18 5.08 -13.39
N SER A 190 13.27 5.59 -12.82
CA SER A 190 13.40 5.85 -11.39
C SER A 190 12.31 6.81 -10.87
N ASN A 191 12.02 7.87 -11.61
CA ASN A 191 10.93 8.80 -11.29
C ASN A 191 9.56 8.11 -11.35
N THR A 192 9.31 7.26 -12.36
CA THR A 192 8.08 6.47 -12.48
C THR A 192 7.89 5.54 -11.29
N LEU A 193 8.91 4.77 -10.91
CA LEU A 193 8.85 3.86 -9.76
C LEU A 193 8.61 4.62 -8.44
N SER A 194 9.31 5.74 -8.25
CA SER A 194 9.13 6.59 -7.06
C SER A 194 7.69 7.12 -6.97
N SER A 195 7.10 7.51 -8.10
CA SER A 195 5.69 7.92 -8.16
C SER A 195 4.75 6.75 -7.84
N GLN A 196 5.03 5.54 -8.33
CA GLN A 196 4.22 4.36 -8.04
C GLN A 196 4.24 4.00 -6.54
N ILE A 197 5.41 4.08 -5.89
CA ILE A 197 5.55 3.91 -4.44
C ILE A 197 4.71 4.97 -3.69
N ALA A 198 4.76 6.22 -4.13
CA ALA A 198 3.99 7.31 -3.53
C ALA A 198 2.47 7.08 -3.68
N THR A 199 2.00 6.62 -4.85
CA THR A 199 0.59 6.29 -5.10
C THR A 199 0.12 5.10 -4.27
N ILE A 200 0.93 4.05 -4.12
CA ILE A 200 0.60 2.92 -3.24
C ILE A 200 0.46 3.42 -1.79
N SER A 201 1.40 4.24 -1.35
CA SER A 201 1.39 4.81 0.01
C SER A 201 0.19 5.71 0.28
N SER A 202 -0.24 6.52 -0.70
CA SER A 202 -1.43 7.37 -0.56
C SER A 202 -2.74 6.58 -0.61
N SER A 203 -2.79 5.51 -1.40
CA SER A 203 -3.95 4.60 -1.46
C SER A 203 -4.22 3.94 -0.10
N ASN A 204 -3.16 3.56 0.62
CA ASN A 204 -3.27 3.05 2.00
C ASN A 204 -3.95 4.06 2.91
N ARG A 205 -3.53 5.34 2.88
CA ARG A 205 -4.14 6.41 3.69
C ARG A 205 -5.65 6.56 3.42
N SER A 206 -6.09 6.36 2.18
CA SER A 206 -7.52 6.41 1.81
C SER A 206 -8.33 5.23 2.37
N VAL A 207 -7.73 4.05 2.52
CA VAL A 207 -8.41 2.89 3.13
C VAL A 207 -8.66 3.14 4.61
N TYR A 208 -7.68 3.73 5.32
CA TYR A 208 -7.83 4.10 6.74
C TYR A 208 -8.88 5.20 6.94
N SER A 209 -8.85 6.27 6.14
CA SER A 209 -9.81 7.37 6.29
C SER A 209 -11.25 6.94 6.00
N HIS A 210 -11.46 6.06 5.02
CA HIS A 210 -12.79 5.50 4.74
C HIS A 210 -13.30 4.64 5.90
N TYR A 211 -12.42 3.87 6.57
CA TYR A 211 -12.79 3.11 7.76
C TYR A 211 -13.10 3.98 8.96
N GLU A 212 -12.23 4.96 9.27
CA GLU A 212 -12.44 5.90 10.37
C GLU A 212 -13.80 6.59 10.23
N PHE A 213 -14.19 6.96 9.01
CA PHE A 213 -15.51 7.49 8.71
C PHE A 213 -16.64 6.50 9.07
N TRP A 214 -16.59 5.25 8.62
CA TRP A 214 -17.65 4.28 8.91
C TRP A 214 -17.70 3.85 10.38
N LEU A 215 -16.56 3.79 11.06
CA LEU A 215 -16.50 3.52 12.49
C LEU A 215 -17.09 4.69 13.30
N LEU A 216 -16.83 5.92 12.87
CA LEU A 216 -17.45 7.12 13.42
C LEU A 216 -18.96 7.13 13.18
N VAL A 217 -19.42 6.79 11.97
CA VAL A 217 -20.86 6.65 11.67
C VAL A 217 -21.49 5.58 12.56
N ALA A 218 -20.89 4.40 12.66
CA ALA A 218 -21.41 3.31 13.48
C ALA A 218 -21.41 3.62 14.98
N GLY A 219 -20.43 4.40 15.46
CA GLY A 219 -20.37 4.87 16.84
C GLY A 219 -21.38 5.98 17.16
N ILE A 220 -21.66 6.90 16.22
CA ILE A 220 -22.56 8.04 16.44
C ILE A 220 -24.04 7.68 16.21
N LEU A 221 -24.33 6.75 15.28
CA LEU A 221 -25.70 6.36 14.94
C LEU A 221 -26.57 5.97 16.15
N PRO A 222 -26.08 5.20 17.15
CA PRO A 222 -26.86 4.87 18.34
C PRO A 222 -27.24 6.10 19.17
N PHE A 223 -26.34 7.09 19.29
CA PHE A 223 -26.60 8.32 20.03
C PHE A 223 -27.65 9.20 19.33
N ILE A 224 -27.61 9.28 18.00
CA ILE A 224 -28.65 9.97 17.21
C ILE A 224 -30.00 9.29 17.44
N VAL A 225 -30.05 7.96 17.41
CA VAL A 225 -31.29 7.21 17.65
C VAL A 225 -31.82 7.45 19.07
N ILE A 226 -30.96 7.38 20.09
CA ILE A 226 -31.34 7.67 21.49
C ILE A 226 -31.86 9.11 21.63
N TYR A 227 -31.17 10.09 21.05
CA TYR A 227 -31.60 11.48 21.07
C TYR A 227 -32.99 11.66 20.43
N LEU A 228 -33.24 11.06 19.27
CA LEU A 228 -34.55 11.12 18.60
C LEU A 228 -35.66 10.47 19.44
N ILE A 229 -35.37 9.37 20.15
CA ILE A 229 -36.32 8.74 21.08
C ILE A 229 -36.65 9.68 22.23
N VAL A 230 -35.64 10.28 22.87
CA VAL A 230 -35.83 11.23 23.97
C VAL A 230 -36.62 12.46 23.51
N ALA A 231 -36.24 13.05 22.37
CA ALA A 231 -36.92 14.21 21.78
C ALA A 231 -38.39 13.90 21.46
N LYS A 232 -38.67 12.70 20.93
CA LYS A 232 -40.04 12.24 20.69
C LYS A 232 -40.84 12.13 21.99
N SER A 233 -40.26 11.56 23.04
CA SER A 233 -40.93 11.46 24.35
C SER A 233 -41.24 12.83 24.94
N PHE A 234 -40.34 13.80 24.83
CA PHE A 234 -40.61 15.18 25.23
C PHE A 234 -41.73 15.83 24.42
N LEU A 235 -41.78 15.60 23.10
CA LEU A 235 -42.85 16.11 22.25
C LEU A 235 -44.21 15.52 22.63
N GLU A 236 -44.26 14.22 22.93
CA GLU A 236 -45.49 13.55 23.41
C GLU A 236 -45.98 14.13 24.74
N ILE A 237 -45.07 14.47 25.67
CA ILE A 237 -45.41 15.14 26.93
C ILE A 237 -45.97 16.54 26.69
N ILE A 238 -45.32 17.35 25.86
CA ILE A 238 -45.78 18.71 25.53
C ILE A 238 -47.15 18.68 24.87
N ILE A 239 -47.37 17.77 23.91
CA ILE A 239 -48.67 17.61 23.25
C ILE A 239 -49.74 17.17 24.26
N TRP A 240 -49.39 16.29 25.20
CA TRP A 240 -50.31 15.87 26.26
C TRP A 240 -50.71 17.05 27.17
N GLU A 241 -49.77 17.88 27.60
CA GLU A 241 -50.05 19.11 28.39
C GLU A 241 -50.83 20.17 27.62
N ILE A 242 -50.77 20.20 26.29
CA ILE A 242 -51.56 21.13 25.48
C ILE A 242 -53.01 20.63 25.30
N ILE A 243 -53.21 19.31 25.28
CA ILE A 243 -54.52 18.68 25.01
C ILE A 243 -55.33 18.43 26.29
N PHE A 244 -54.67 18.16 27.42
CA PHE A 244 -55.29 17.86 28.73
C PHE A 244 -54.99 18.94 29.76
#